data_AF-A0A8N4EXV6-F1
#
_entry.id   AF-A0A8N4EXV6-F1
#
_cell.length_a   1.000
_cell.length_b   1.000
_cell.length_c   1.000
_cell.angle_alpha   90.00
_cell.angle_beta   90.00
_cell.angle_gamma   90.00
#
_symmetry.space_group_name_H-M   'P 1'
#
loop_
_entity.id
_entity.type
_entity.pdbx_description
1 polymer ?
#
loop_
_entity_poly.entity_id
_entity_poly.type
_entity_poly.pdbx_seq_one_letter_code
_entity_poly.pdbx_strand_id
1 'polypeptide(L)'
;MVILERGFCYIVEWENGFHAVLDGLMATVKKHIKQGQGYEGGIFSIEAPLHVSNVQVLDPVTGRPCKIGYKYLEDGTKVRISRGQQASGALIPRPEILKQRRKPRPMEHASQSLSWFLLLIGVYTQSAGHEKGNPRLGRGQ
;
A
#
# COMPACT_ATOMS: atom_id res chain seq x y z
N MET A 1 -1.95 -10.56 24.71
CA MET A 1 -2.90 -10.16 23.66
C MET A 1 -3.11 -8.66 23.76
N VAL A 2 -2.53 -7.87 22.85
CA VAL A 2 -2.68 -6.41 22.83
C VAL A 2 -3.93 -6.07 22.04
N ILE A 3 -4.84 -5.35 22.70
CA ILE A 3 -6.11 -4.91 22.13
C ILE A 3 -5.87 -3.55 21.46
N LEU A 4 -6.12 -3.46 20.15
CA LEU A 4 -5.82 -2.28 19.33
C LEU A 4 -6.82 -1.15 19.55
N GLU A 5 -6.74 -0.41 20.66
CA GLU A 5 -7.79 0.54 21.02
C GLU A 5 -7.93 1.74 20.07
N ARG A 6 -6.89 2.16 19.33
CA ARG A 6 -6.94 3.26 18.35
C ARG A 6 -5.67 3.43 17.48
N GLY A 7 -4.80 2.43 17.42
CA GLY A 7 -3.50 2.53 16.73
C GLY A 7 -3.50 1.93 15.32
N PHE A 8 -2.73 2.51 14.41
CA PHE A 8 -2.37 1.86 13.15
C PHE A 8 -1.29 0.80 13.42
N CYS A 9 -1.55 -0.43 12.98
CA CYS A 9 -0.57 -1.51 13.06
C CYS A 9 0.16 -1.63 11.73
N TYR A 10 1.49 -1.55 11.77
CA TYR A 10 2.35 -1.84 10.65
C TYR A 10 3.01 -3.19 10.87
N ILE A 11 2.79 -4.12 9.94
CA ILE A 11 3.54 -5.39 9.94
C ILE A 11 4.92 -5.09 9.33
N VAL A 12 5.96 -5.42 10.08
CA VAL A 12 7.35 -5.39 9.64
C VAL A 12 7.86 -6.82 9.55
N GLU A 13 8.47 -7.16 8.41
CA GLU A 13 9.22 -8.40 8.29
C GLU A 13 10.56 -8.20 8.98
N TRP A 14 10.88 -9.11 9.90
CA TRP A 14 12.17 -9.21 10.58
C TRP A 14 12.76 -10.58 10.29
N GLU A 15 14.08 -10.72 10.47
CA GLU A 15 14.80 -11.97 10.20
C GLU A 15 14.21 -13.18 10.94
N ASN A 16 13.56 -12.95 12.08
CA ASN A 16 12.97 -13.98 12.94
C ASN A 16 11.44 -14.15 12.75
N GLY A 17 10.85 -13.62 11.68
CA GLY A 17 9.43 -13.80 11.33
C GLY A 17 8.60 -12.51 11.34
N PHE A 18 7.27 -12.68 11.36
CA PHE A 18 6.33 -11.56 11.26
C PHE A 18 6.16 -10.85 12.61
N HIS A 19 6.53 -9.57 12.62
CA HIS A 19 6.39 -8.71 13.77
C HIS A 19 5.47 -7.53 13.45
N ALA A 20 4.71 -7.08 14.43
CA ALA A 20 3.86 -5.91 14.34
C ALA A 20 4.50 -4.77 15.15
N VAL A 21 4.44 -3.55 14.61
CA VAL A 21 4.73 -2.30 15.31
C VAL A 21 3.46 -1.46 15.38
N LEU A 22 3.13 -1.00 16.58
CA LEU A 22 1.94 -0.22 16.93
C LEU A 22 2.43 1.03 17.63
N ASP A 23 2.12 2.16 17.04
CA ASP A 23 2.45 3.48 17.56
C ASP A 23 1.74 3.74 18.90
N GLY A 24 2.51 4.09 19.94
CA GLY A 24 2.05 4.56 21.25
C GLY A 24 1.56 3.49 22.24
N LEU A 25 1.48 2.22 21.84
CA LEU A 25 0.92 1.14 22.69
C LEU A 25 1.95 0.07 23.10
N MET A 26 3.14 0.09 22.52
CA MET A 26 4.14 -0.98 22.70
C MET A 26 5.11 -0.74 23.84
N ALA A 27 5.71 -1.83 24.31
CA ALA A 27 6.81 -1.77 25.26
C ALA A 27 7.97 -0.95 24.66
N THR A 28 8.36 0.10 25.37
CA THR A 28 9.43 0.98 24.97
C THR A 28 10.76 0.42 25.44
N VAL A 29 11.71 0.26 24.51
CA VAL A 29 13.08 -0.15 24.82
C VAL A 29 13.99 1.06 24.74
N LYS A 30 14.80 1.25 25.78
CA LYS A 30 15.80 2.32 25.82
C LYS A 30 17.04 1.87 25.06
N LYS A 31 17.32 2.52 23.92
CA LYS A 31 18.56 2.32 23.17
C LYS A 31 19.54 3.45 23.47
N HIS A 32 20.74 3.09 23.90
CA HIS A 32 21.84 4.02 24.08
C HIS A 32 22.57 4.18 22.75
N ILE A 33 22.59 5.39 22.20
CA ILE A 33 23.29 5.69 20.96
C ILE A 33 24.50 6.56 21.30
N LYS A 34 25.70 6.08 20.96
CA LYS A 34 26.95 6.84 21.10
C LYS A 34 26.95 8.00 20.11
N GLN A 35 27.34 9.20 20.55
CA GLN A 35 27.46 10.38 19.66
C GLN A 35 28.44 10.13 18.50
N GLY A 36 28.10 10.66 17.32
CA GLY A 36 28.95 10.70 16.14
C GLY A 36 28.73 11.97 15.31
N GLN A 37 29.41 12.07 14.17
CA GLN A 37 29.37 13.28 13.35
C GLN A 37 27.99 13.42 12.68
N GLY A 38 27.23 14.43 13.10
CA GLY A 38 25.91 14.76 12.54
C GLY A 38 24.70 14.20 13.29
N TYR A 39 24.89 13.49 14.40
CA TYR A 39 23.77 13.03 15.23
C TYR A 39 24.07 13.18 16.73
N GLU A 40 23.11 13.76 17.45
CA GLU A 40 23.16 13.81 18.91
C GLU A 40 22.95 12.40 19.47
N GLY A 41 23.80 12.02 20.40
CA GLY A 41 23.69 10.77 21.15
C GLY A 41 22.99 11.01 22.47
N GLY A 42 22.41 9.95 22.99
CA GLY A 42 21.51 10.00 24.11
C GLY A 42 20.77 8.69 24.28
N ILE A 43 19.81 8.69 25.21
CA ILE A 43 18.93 7.56 25.46
C ILE A 43 17.67 7.76 24.62
N PHE A 44 17.56 7.00 23.55
CA PHE A 44 16.39 7.02 22.68
C PHE A 44 15.40 5.96 23.12
N SER A 45 14.15 6.38 23.31
CA SER A 45 13.03 5.51 23.64
C SER A 45 12.41 5.04 22.33
N ILE A 46 12.66 3.79 21.94
CA ILE A 46 12.16 3.22 20.67
C ILE A 46 11.17 2.10 20.97
N GLU A 47 10.10 2.05 20.20
CA GLU A 47 9.08 1.01 20.31
C GLU A 47 9.64 -0.35 19.89
N ALA A 48 9.43 -1.37 20.73
CA ALA A 48 9.85 -2.72 20.41
C ALA A 48 8.77 -3.47 19.61
N PRO A 49 9.18 -4.25 18.58
CA PRO A 49 8.26 -5.07 17.82
C PRO A 49 7.63 -6.17 18.69
N LEU A 50 6.35 -6.47 18.48
CA LEU A 50 5.66 -7.61 19.08
C LEU A 50 5.39 -8.69 18.03
N HIS A 51 5.42 -9.96 18.44
CA HIS A 51 5.04 -11.06 17.56
C HIS A 51 3.56 -10.98 17.17
N VAL A 52 3.23 -11.24 15.90
CA VAL A 52 1.88 -11.06 15.34
C VAL A 52 0.81 -11.89 16.07
N SER A 53 1.16 -13.05 16.62
CA SER A 53 0.22 -13.88 17.41
C SER A 53 -0.32 -13.19 18.65
N ASN A 54 0.35 -12.15 19.15
CA ASN A 54 -0.07 -11.41 20.33
C ASN A 54 -0.99 -10.23 20.01
N VAL A 55 -1.36 -9.99 18.75
CA VAL A 55 -2.19 -8.87 18.31
C VAL A 55 -3.55 -9.37 17.78
N GLN A 56 -4.63 -8.67 18.13
CA GLN A 56 -5.97 -8.92 17.57
C GLN A 56 -6.60 -7.65 17.04
N VAL A 57 -7.49 -7.80 16.06
CA VAL A 57 -8.21 -6.69 15.44
C VAL A 57 -9.46 -6.37 16.24
N LEU A 58 -9.72 -5.08 16.40
CA LEU A 58 -10.96 -4.61 17.01
C LEU A 58 -12.07 -4.46 15.97
N ASP A 59 -13.27 -4.82 16.37
CA ASP A 59 -14.48 -4.56 15.61
C ASP A 59 -14.80 -3.05 15.66
N PRO A 60 -14.98 -2.35 14.52
CA PRO A 60 -15.16 -0.89 14.50
C PRO A 60 -16.42 -0.41 15.24
N VAL A 61 -17.43 -1.26 15.37
CA VAL A 61 -18.71 -0.91 16.01
C VAL A 61 -18.67 -1.18 17.50
N THR A 62 -18.21 -2.36 17.91
CA THR A 62 -18.29 -2.82 19.30
C THR A 62 -17.03 -2.56 20.10
N GLY A 63 -15.90 -2.27 19.44
CA GLY A 63 -14.60 -2.12 20.10
C GLY A 63 -14.09 -3.40 20.76
N ARG A 64 -14.71 -4.56 20.48
CA ARG A 64 -14.34 -5.86 21.06
C ARG A 64 -13.35 -6.60 20.17
N PRO A 65 -12.45 -7.42 20.75
CA PRO A 65 -11.52 -8.23 19.97
C PRO A 65 -12.29 -9.21 19.10
N CYS A 66 -11.98 -9.25 17.81
CA CYS A 66 -12.67 -10.09 16.84
C CYS A 66 -11.69 -10.76 15.87
N LYS A 67 -12.15 -11.85 15.25
CA LYS A 67 -11.44 -12.51 14.14
C LYS A 67 -11.91 -11.93 12.82
N ILE A 68 -11.06 -11.95 11.80
CA ILE A 68 -11.42 -11.51 10.45
C ILE A 68 -11.87 -12.72 9.61
N GLY A 69 -13.04 -12.60 9.00
CA GLY A 69 -13.50 -13.45 7.90
C GLY A 69 -13.53 -12.69 6.58
N TYR A 70 -13.77 -13.42 5.48
CA TYR A 70 -13.96 -12.85 4.16
C TYR A 70 -15.32 -13.23 3.59
N LYS A 71 -15.94 -12.29 2.87
CA LYS A 71 -17.16 -12.52 2.10
C LYS A 71 -17.04 -11.79 0.76
N TYR A 72 -17.70 -12.32 -0.26
CA TYR A 72 -17.88 -11.62 -1.53
C TYR A 72 -19.22 -10.90 -1.51
N LEU A 73 -19.21 -9.63 -1.91
CA LEU A 73 -20.44 -8.88 -2.19
C LEU A 73 -21.01 -9.30 -3.54
N GLU A 74 -22.24 -8.86 -3.84
CA GLU A 74 -22.91 -9.13 -5.12
C GLU A 74 -22.12 -8.53 -6.30
N ASP A 75 -21.41 -7.43 -6.07
CA ASP A 75 -20.50 -6.79 -7.05
C ASP A 75 -19.18 -7.56 -7.28
N GLY A 76 -19.00 -8.75 -6.68
CA GLY A 76 -17.79 -9.57 -6.78
C GLY A 76 -16.60 -9.05 -5.94
N THR A 77 -16.75 -7.92 -5.25
CA THR A 77 -15.68 -7.36 -4.41
C THR A 77 -15.49 -8.17 -3.12
N LYS A 78 -14.24 -8.55 -2.83
CA LYS A 78 -13.86 -9.26 -1.61
C LYS A 78 -13.74 -8.30 -0.44
N VAL A 79 -14.55 -8.51 0.59
CA VAL A 79 -14.57 -7.68 1.78
C VAL A 79 -14.23 -8.47 3.05
N ARG A 80 -13.69 -7.76 4.05
CA ARG A 80 -13.39 -8.30 5.38
C ARG A 80 -14.59 -8.09 6.29
N ILE A 81 -14.93 -9.09 7.08
CA ILE A 81 -16.06 -9.09 8.01
C ILE A 81 -15.57 -9.52 9.40
N SER A 82 -16.08 -8.88 10.46
CA SER A 82 -15.80 -9.31 11.83
C SER A 82 -16.54 -10.62 12.16
N ARG A 83 -15.82 -11.59 12.75
CA ARG A 83 -16.32 -12.90 13.17
C ARG A 83 -15.98 -13.13 14.64
N GLY A 84 -16.94 -13.63 15.41
CA GLY A 84 -16.75 -13.97 16.81
C GLY A 84 -18.07 -13.96 17.57
N GLN A 85 -18.05 -14.50 18.79
CA GLN A 85 -19.23 -14.54 19.67
C GLN A 85 -19.69 -13.14 20.10
N GLN A 86 -18.76 -12.19 20.18
CA GLN A 86 -19.03 -10.83 20.63
C GLN A 86 -18.91 -9.77 19.50
N ALA A 87 -18.78 -10.20 18.25
CA ALA A 87 -18.57 -9.32 17.09
C ALA A 87 -19.90 -8.95 16.42
N SER A 88 -19.98 -7.75 15.85
CA SER A 88 -21.18 -7.23 15.18
C SER A 88 -21.42 -7.80 13.78
N GLY A 89 -20.45 -8.47 13.17
CA GLY A 89 -20.52 -8.87 11.76
C GLY A 89 -20.31 -7.70 10.80
N ALA A 90 -19.80 -6.57 11.30
CA ALA A 90 -19.55 -5.38 10.51
C ALA A 90 -18.44 -5.59 9.47
N LEU A 91 -18.54 -4.77 8.43
CA LEU A 91 -17.58 -4.66 7.34
C LEU A 91 -16.34 -3.91 7.85
N ILE A 92 -15.17 -4.55 7.83
CA ILE A 92 -13.90 -3.91 8.22
C ILE A 92 -13.22 -3.40 6.93
N PRO A 93 -13.31 -2.10 6.62
CA PRO A 93 -12.74 -1.58 5.39
C PRO A 93 -11.20 -1.65 5.41
N ARG A 94 -10.61 -1.69 4.21
CA ARG A 94 -9.16 -1.54 4.07
C ARG A 94 -8.78 -0.10 4.45
N PRO A 95 -7.84 0.12 5.39
CA PRO A 95 -7.44 1.46 5.78
C PRO A 95 -6.75 2.21 4.63
N GLU A 96 -6.92 3.53 4.59
CA GLU A 96 -6.49 4.38 3.48
C GLU A 96 -4.97 4.42 3.29
N ILE A 97 -4.20 4.27 4.39
CA ILE A 97 -2.74 4.28 4.37
C ILE A 97 -2.13 3.17 3.49
N LEU A 98 -2.83 2.04 3.34
CA LEU A 98 -2.38 0.94 2.49
C LEU A 98 -2.57 1.20 0.99
N LYS A 99 -3.22 2.30 0.61
CA LYS A 99 -3.36 2.74 -0.79
C LYS A 99 -2.29 3.76 -1.17
N GLN A 100 -1.67 4.42 -0.19
CA GLN A 100 -0.61 5.38 -0.42
C GLN A 100 0.72 4.68 -0.71
N ARG A 101 1.50 5.24 -1.64
CA ARG A 101 2.84 4.73 -1.94
C ARG A 101 3.82 5.22 -0.88
N ARG A 102 4.67 4.31 -0.36
CA ARG A 102 5.71 4.65 0.63
C ARG A 102 6.73 5.67 0.12
N LYS A 103 7.03 5.65 -1.18
CA LYS A 103 7.89 6.65 -1.83
C LYS A 103 7.02 7.40 -2.84
N PRO A 104 6.84 8.73 -2.69
CA PRO A 104 6.17 9.50 -3.72
C PRO A 104 6.98 9.39 -5.01
N ARG A 105 6.30 9.33 -6.15
CA ARG A 105 7.02 9.46 -7.42
C ARG A 105 7.60 10.87 -7.47
N PRO A 106 8.88 11.05 -7.84
CA PRO A 106 9.39 12.38 -8.14
C PRO A 106 8.50 12.99 -9.22
N MET A 107 8.06 14.21 -8.98
CA MET A 107 7.10 14.92 -9.85
C MET A 107 7.81 15.71 -10.96
N GLU A 108 9.14 15.85 -10.86
CA GLU A 108 9.96 16.36 -11.96
C GLU A 108 10.08 15.31 -13.05
N HIS A 109 9.56 15.68 -14.21
CA HIS A 109 9.90 15.04 -15.47
C HIS A 109 11.38 15.28 -15.75
N ALA A 110 12.17 14.21 -15.88
CA ALA A 110 13.55 14.33 -16.35
C ALA A 110 13.54 15.20 -17.62
N SER A 111 14.52 16.08 -17.79
CA SER A 111 14.64 17.07 -18.87
C SER A 111 14.56 16.50 -20.31
N GLN A 112 14.42 15.18 -20.46
CA GLN A 112 14.35 14.42 -21.70
C GLN A 112 13.02 13.67 -21.91
N SER A 113 12.03 13.76 -21.01
CA SER A 113 10.73 13.09 -21.23
C SER A 113 9.76 13.98 -21.98
N LEU A 114 9.28 13.52 -23.14
CA LEU A 114 8.13 14.11 -23.83
C LEU A 114 6.97 14.22 -22.84
N SER A 115 6.37 15.41 -22.75
CA SER A 115 5.22 15.67 -21.88
C SER A 115 4.11 14.64 -22.17
N TRP A 116 3.54 14.06 -21.11
CA TRP A 116 2.44 13.09 -21.20
C TRP A 116 1.24 13.64 -22.01
N PHE A 117 1.10 14.98 -22.02
CA PHE A 117 0.15 15.71 -22.86
C PHE A 117 0.32 15.42 -24.36
N LEU A 118 1.55 15.31 -24.87
CA LEU A 118 1.83 14.99 -26.29
C LEU A 118 1.55 13.52 -26.62
N LEU A 119 1.69 12.60 -25.65
CA LEU A 119 1.30 11.19 -25.82
C LEU A 119 -0.22 11.02 -25.85
N LEU A 120 -0.96 11.82 -25.07
CA LEU A 120 -2.43 11.79 -25.06
C LEU A 120 -3.07 12.43 -26.29
N ILE A 121 -2.38 13.39 -26.92
CA ILE A 121 -2.87 14.07 -28.13
C ILE A 121 -3.00 13.11 -29.32
N GLY A 122 -2.47 11.89 -29.25
CA GLY A 122 -2.94 10.76 -30.06
C GLY A 122 -3.33 11.14 -31.49
N VAL A 123 -2.42 11.77 -32.24
CA VAL A 123 -2.67 12.04 -33.67
C VAL A 123 -2.46 10.74 -34.43
N TYR A 124 -3.31 9.76 -34.15
CA TYR A 124 -3.48 8.60 -35.01
C TYR A 124 -4.53 8.99 -36.03
N THR A 125 -4.09 9.58 -37.15
CA THR A 125 -4.98 9.87 -38.28
C THR A 125 -5.50 8.55 -38.84
N GLN A 126 -6.74 8.20 -38.50
CA GLN A 126 -7.45 7.04 -39.03
C GLN A 126 -8.09 7.40 -40.39
N SER A 127 -7.31 7.87 -41.37
CA SER A 127 -7.84 8.14 -42.72
C SER A 127 -6.76 8.19 -43.80
N ALA A 128 -6.41 7.02 -44.33
CA ALA A 128 -6.03 6.84 -45.74
C ALA A 128 -5.96 5.34 -46.01
N GLY A 129 -7.09 4.74 -46.42
CA GLY A 129 -7.05 3.45 -47.10
C GLY A 129 -6.27 3.65 -48.40
N HIS A 130 -5.07 3.07 -48.49
CA HIS A 130 -4.35 3.00 -49.75
C HIS A 130 -4.75 1.68 -50.42
N GLU A 131 -5.62 1.80 -51.42
CA GLU A 131 -6.03 0.73 -52.31
C GLU A 131 -4.83 -0.02 -52.91
N LYS A 132 -5.02 -1.33 -53.07
CA LYS A 132 -4.12 -2.20 -53.83
C LYS A 132 -4.12 -1.78 -55.30
N GLY A 133 -3.08 -1.08 -55.74
CA GLY A 133 -2.79 -0.84 -57.15
C GLY A 133 -1.36 -1.28 -57.46
N ASN A 134 -1.22 -2.44 -58.12
CA ASN A 134 0.06 -2.94 -58.62
C ASN A 134 0.30 -2.40 -60.04
N PRO A 135 1.35 -1.62 -60.33
CA PRO A 135 1.75 -1.34 -61.70
C PRO A 135 3.00 -2.17 -62.04
N ARG A 136 2.79 -3.34 -62.66
CA ARG A 136 3.82 -3.93 -63.53
C ARG A 136 3.68 -3.33 -64.94
N LEU A 137 4.85 -3.16 -65.57
CA LEU A 137 5.15 -2.92 -66.99
C LEU A 137 5.11 -1.48 -67.56
N GLY A 138 6.24 -1.08 -68.15
CA GLY A 138 6.30 -0.08 -69.23
C GLY A 138 7.69 0.52 -69.45
N ARG A 139 8.36 0.13 -70.56
CA ARG A 139 9.68 0.56 -71.03
C ARG A 139 9.69 1.95 -71.69
N GLY A 140 10.89 2.54 -71.85
CA GLY A 140 11.26 3.55 -72.86
C GLY A 140 11.60 4.90 -72.22
N GLN A 141 12.77 5.52 -72.44
CA GLN A 141 13.67 5.52 -73.59
C GLN A 141 15.13 5.31 -73.20
#